data_AF-A0A5C6LSY9-F1
#
_entry.id   AF-A0A5C6LSY9-F1
#
_cell.length_a   1.000
_cell.length_b   1.000
_cell.length_c   1.000
_cell.angle_alpha   90.00
_cell.angle_beta   90.00
_cell.angle_gamma   90.00
#
_symmetry.space_group_name_H-M   'P 1'
#
loop_
_entity.id
_entity.type
_entity.pdbx_description
1 polymer ?
#
loop_
_entity_poly.entity_id
_entity_poly.type
_entity_poly.pdbx_seq_one_letter_code
_entity_poly.pdbx_strand_id
1 'polypeptide(L)'
;MKDKSGKDVHIHADQLEISPDGKWLYFQAASGPLWKVETRLLNNADLSENELRSHVRLFFQTPSTGGTAIDAAGNIYVSDVNKQQIVRISPEGKHRLL
;
A
#
# COMPACT_ATOMS: atom_id res chain seq x y z
N MET A 1 12.50 12.75 10.10
CA MET A 1 13.55 13.53 9.41
C MET A 1 13.02 14.94 9.20
N LYS A 2 13.85 15.98 9.36
CA LYS A 2 13.48 17.36 9.02
C LYS A 2 14.15 17.77 7.71
N ASP A 3 13.49 18.61 6.91
CA ASP A 3 14.10 19.22 5.74
C ASP A 3 15.05 20.38 6.13
N LYS A 4 15.66 21.03 5.14
CA LYS A 4 16.57 22.18 5.35
C LYS A 4 15.87 23.39 6.00
N SER A 5 14.54 23.40 6.04
CA SER A 5 13.71 24.45 6.63
C SER A 5 13.12 24.04 7.99
N GLY A 6 13.47 22.86 8.52
CA GLY A 6 13.00 22.36 9.82
C GLY A 6 11.61 21.73 9.81
N LYS A 7 10.98 21.56 8.64
CA LYS A 7 9.66 20.90 8.49
C LYS A 7 9.82 19.39 8.45
N ASP A 8 8.81 18.66 8.91
CA ASP A 8 8.79 17.20 8.76
C ASP A 8 8.85 16.79 7.29
N VAL A 9 9.75 15.84 7.01
CA VAL A 9 9.79 15.22 5.69
C VAL A 9 8.61 14.27 5.55
N HIS A 10 7.79 14.51 4.54
CA HIS A 10 6.73 13.63 4.11
C HIS A 10 7.25 12.73 2.99
N ILE A 11 7.32 11.42 3.25
CA ILE A 11 7.53 10.42 2.21
C ILE A 11 6.15 10.01 1.69
N HIS A 12 5.94 10.19 0.39
CA HIS A 12 4.70 9.80 -0.27
C HIS A 12 4.65 8.29 -0.52
N ALA A 13 3.57 7.81 -1.13
CA ALA A 13 3.48 6.40 -1.50
C ALA A 13 4.63 6.01 -2.44
N ASP A 14 5.32 4.94 -2.09
CA ASP A 14 6.45 4.40 -2.85
C ASP A 14 6.06 2.99 -3.34
N GLN A 15 5.52 2.19 -2.44
CA GLN A 15 4.99 0.86 -2.74
C GLN A 15 3.63 0.98 -3.43
N LEU A 16 3.53 0.46 -4.65
CA LEU A 16 2.33 0.44 -5.48
C LEU A 16 2.19 -0.94 -6.12
N GLU A 17 1.08 -1.63 -5.85
CA GLU A 17 0.78 -2.95 -6.44
C GLU A 17 -0.62 -2.94 -7.05
N ILE A 18 -0.80 -3.62 -8.18
CA ILE A 18 -2.11 -3.79 -8.83
C ILE A 18 -2.56 -5.25 -8.65
N SER A 19 -3.80 -5.47 -8.22
CA SER A 19 -4.35 -6.83 -8.15
C SER A 19 -4.28 -7.54 -9.52
N PRO A 20 -4.15 -8.87 -9.58
CA PRO A 20 -4.06 -9.59 -10.85
C PRO A 20 -5.21 -9.34 -11.82
N ASP A 21 -6.41 -9.06 -11.29
CA ASP A 21 -7.61 -8.72 -12.07
C ASP A 21 -7.71 -7.21 -12.41
N GLY A 22 -6.70 -6.42 -12.06
CA GLY A 22 -6.63 -4.98 -12.30
C GLY A 22 -7.57 -4.14 -11.44
N LYS A 23 -8.38 -4.73 -10.55
CA LYS A 23 -9.43 -4.00 -9.82
C LYS A 23 -8.93 -3.14 -8.68
N TRP A 24 -7.86 -3.52 -8.01
CA TRP A 24 -7.35 -2.85 -6.81
C TRP A 24 -5.97 -2.30 -7.03
N LEU A 25 -5.77 -1.03 -6.66
CA LEU A 25 -4.46 -0.49 -6.32
C LEU A 25 -4.24 -0.68 -4.82
N TYR A 26 -3.15 -1.31 -4.45
CA TYR A 26 -2.60 -1.31 -3.10
C TYR A 26 -1.47 -0.32 -3.03
N PHE A 27 -1.42 0.48 -1.97
CA PHE A 27 -0.42 1.52 -1.84
C PHE A 27 -0.07 1.82 -0.39
N GLN A 28 1.20 2.16 -0.15
CA GLN A 28 1.66 2.67 1.13
C GLN A 28 2.87 3.59 0.97
N ALA A 29 3.09 4.44 1.96
CA ALA A 29 4.41 5.02 2.20
C ALA A 29 5.35 3.94 2.78
N ALA A 30 6.65 4.22 2.76
CA ALA A 30 7.67 3.30 3.29
C ALA A 30 7.44 2.88 4.75
N SER A 31 6.68 3.65 5.53
CA SER A 31 6.31 3.36 6.93
C SER A 31 5.05 2.52 7.11
N GLY A 32 4.31 2.22 6.04
CA GLY A 32 2.95 1.68 6.14
C GLY A 32 1.93 2.71 6.68
N PRO A 33 0.68 2.29 6.93
CA PRO A 33 0.14 0.95 6.61
C PRO A 33 -0.25 0.81 5.13
N LEU A 34 -0.63 -0.39 4.72
CA LEU A 34 -1.06 -0.73 3.36
C LEU A 34 -2.56 -0.43 3.17
N TRP A 35 -2.83 0.47 2.24
CA TRP A 35 -4.18 0.88 1.84
C TRP A 35 -4.54 0.28 0.50
N LYS A 36 -5.83 0.31 0.16
CA LYS A 36 -6.32 -0.03 -1.17
C LYS A 36 -7.45 0.86 -1.64
N VAL A 37 -7.57 0.98 -2.95
CA VAL A 37 -8.68 1.66 -3.65
C VAL A 37 -8.95 0.97 -4.99
N GLU A 38 -10.18 1.04 -5.48
CA GLU A 38 -10.49 0.49 -6.80
C GLU A 38 -9.88 1.35 -7.91
N THR A 39 -9.21 0.73 -8.88
CA THR A 39 -8.54 1.42 -10.00
C THR A 39 -9.52 2.19 -10.89
N ARG A 40 -10.75 1.70 -11.06
CA ARG A 40 -11.80 2.41 -11.81
C ARG A 40 -12.12 3.80 -11.26
N LEU A 41 -11.95 4.01 -9.95
CA LEU A 41 -12.20 5.29 -9.30
C LEU A 41 -11.05 6.27 -9.58
N LEU A 42 -9.82 5.76 -9.70
CA LEU A 42 -8.67 6.59 -10.08
C LEU A 42 -8.74 7.04 -11.55
N ASN A 43 -9.41 6.27 -12.40
CA ASN A 43 -9.59 6.58 -13.81
C ASN A 43 -10.86 7.42 -14.10
N ASN A 44 -11.60 7.84 -13.07
CA ASN A 44 -12.80 8.64 -13.23
C ASN A 44 -12.49 10.12 -12.95
N ALA A 45 -12.36 10.91 -14.01
CA ALA A 45 -12.07 12.34 -13.92
C ALA A 45 -13.21 13.19 -13.33
N ASP A 46 -14.44 12.64 -13.25
CA ASP A 46 -15.59 13.34 -12.69
C ASP A 46 -15.67 13.23 -11.16
N LEU A 47 -14.88 12.33 -10.55
CA LEU A 47 -14.86 12.15 -9.10
C LEU A 47 -14.12 13.31 -8.41
N SER A 48 -14.76 13.88 -7.38
CA SER A 48 -14.06 14.80 -6.49
C SER A 48 -13.00 14.07 -5.65
N GLU A 49 -11.96 14.79 -5.22
CA GLU A 49 -10.93 14.23 -4.33
C GLU A 49 -11.52 13.70 -3.02
N ASN A 50 -12.53 14.38 -2.47
CA ASN A 50 -13.20 13.96 -1.23
C ASN A 50 -13.96 12.65 -1.43
N GLU A 51 -14.63 12.50 -2.56
CA GLU A 51 -15.35 11.27 -2.92
C GLU A 51 -14.37 10.13 -3.14
N LEU A 52 -13.31 10.32 -3.94
CA LEU A 52 -12.26 9.32 -4.13
C LEU A 52 -11.63 8.89 -2.81
N ARG A 53 -11.29 9.85 -1.94
CA ARG A 53 -10.75 9.58 -0.59
C ARG A 53 -11.70 8.73 0.24
N SER A 54 -13.01 8.94 0.11
CA SER A 54 -14.03 8.18 0.83
C SER A 54 -14.11 6.70 0.40
N HIS A 55 -13.44 6.29 -0.68
CA HIS A 55 -13.33 4.90 -1.14
C HIS A 55 -12.01 4.22 -0.77
N VAL A 56 -11.02 4.96 -0.24
CA VAL A 56 -9.76 4.39 0.24
C VAL A 56 -10.02 3.58 1.52
N ARG A 57 -9.52 2.35 1.57
CA ARG A 57 -9.70 1.44 2.72
C ARG A 57 -8.37 0.94 3.21
N LEU A 58 -8.23 0.81 4.52
CA LEU A 58 -7.11 0.08 5.11
C LEU A 58 -7.21 -1.38 4.63
N PHE A 59 -6.12 -1.90 4.07
CA PHE A 59 -6.04 -3.32 3.72
C PHE A 59 -5.33 -4.10 4.82
N PHE A 60 -4.14 -3.64 5.23
CA PHE A 60 -3.35 -4.33 6.24
C PHE A 60 -2.43 -3.37 7.00
N GLN A 61 -2.25 -3.59 8.31
CA GLN A 61 -1.29 -2.85 9.15
C GLN A 61 0.12 -3.39 8.90
N THR A 62 0.75 -2.94 7.83
CA THR A 62 2.11 -3.33 7.44
C THR A 62 3.17 -2.60 8.26
N PRO A 63 4.34 -3.23 8.47
CA PRO A 63 5.49 -2.55 9.06
C PRO A 63 6.12 -1.57 8.05
N SER A 64 7.15 -0.87 8.50
CA SER A 64 8.10 -0.25 7.57
C SER A 64 8.64 -1.29 6.59
N THR A 65 8.73 -0.93 5.32
CA THR A 65 9.20 -1.83 4.27
C THR A 65 10.14 -1.15 3.30
N GLY A 66 11.07 -1.93 2.74
CA GLY A 66 11.92 -1.49 1.62
C GLY A 66 11.27 -1.74 0.26
N GLY A 67 10.19 -2.52 0.20
CA GLY A 67 9.51 -2.86 -1.03
C GLY A 67 8.46 -3.96 -0.86
N THR A 68 7.53 -3.98 -1.81
CA THR A 68 6.45 -4.95 -1.93
C THR A 68 6.51 -5.69 -3.27
N ALA A 69 5.77 -6.79 -3.36
CA ALA A 69 5.44 -7.45 -4.62
C ALA A 69 4.08 -8.15 -4.49
N ILE A 70 3.38 -8.36 -5.59
CA ILE A 70 2.14 -9.14 -5.64
C ILE A 70 2.29 -10.36 -6.58
N ASP A 71 1.74 -11.51 -6.18
CA ASP A 71 1.70 -12.71 -7.03
C ASP A 71 0.38 -12.83 -7.83
N ALA A 72 0.32 -13.81 -8.73
CA ALA A 72 -0.86 -14.07 -9.57
C ALA A 72 -2.11 -14.54 -8.79
N ALA A 73 -1.95 -15.00 -7.55
CA ALA A 73 -3.06 -15.34 -6.65
C ALA A 73 -3.51 -14.13 -5.80
N GLY A 74 -2.87 -12.97 -5.97
CA GLY A 74 -3.15 -11.74 -5.25
C GLY A 74 -2.54 -11.67 -3.85
N ASN A 75 -1.61 -12.56 -3.52
CA ASN A 75 -0.87 -12.43 -2.26
C ASN A 75 0.14 -11.28 -2.37
N ILE A 76 0.18 -10.41 -1.36
CA ILE A 76 1.15 -9.33 -1.25
C ILE A 76 2.28 -9.76 -0.33
N TYR A 77 3.50 -9.52 -0.77
CA TYR A 77 4.74 -9.80 -0.07
C TYR A 77 5.33 -8.48 0.39
N VAL A 78 5.69 -8.41 1.67
CA VAL A 78 6.23 -7.21 2.30
C VAL A 78 7.56 -7.56 2.93
N SER A 79 8.59 -6.78 2.62
CA SER A 79 9.90 -6.89 3.28
C SER A 79 9.87 -6.14 4.62
N ASP A 80 9.72 -6.85 5.74
CA ASP A 80 9.72 -6.24 7.07
C ASP A 80 11.17 -5.92 7.48
N VAL A 81 11.55 -4.66 7.30
CA VAL A 81 12.92 -4.20 7.57
C VAL A 81 13.25 -4.17 9.06
N ASN A 82 12.24 -4.14 9.92
CA ASN A 82 12.45 -4.12 11.37
C ASN A 82 12.86 -5.50 11.89
N LYS A 83 12.37 -6.57 11.23
CA LYS A 83 12.56 -7.95 11.68
C LYS A 83 13.35 -8.82 10.69
N GLN A 84 13.82 -8.25 9.59
CA GLN A 84 14.60 -8.95 8.56
C GLN A 84 13.89 -10.20 8.03
N GLN A 85 12.59 -10.08 7.74
CA GLN A 85 11.73 -11.19 7.32
C GLN A 85 10.83 -10.78 6.16
N ILE A 86 10.28 -11.77 5.46
CA ILE A 86 9.23 -11.54 4.46
C ILE A 86 7.89 -11.98 5.04
N VAL A 87 6.90 -11.09 4.94
CA VAL A 87 5.52 -11.38 5.32
C VAL A 87 4.70 -11.56 4.05
N ARG A 88 3.99 -12.67 3.92
CA ARG A 88 2.98 -12.88 2.87
C ARG A 88 1.59 -12.59 3.44
N ILE A 89 0.82 -11.74 2.76
CA ILE A 89 -0.55 -11.34 3.10
C ILE A 89 -1.48 -11.80 1.97
N SER A 90 -2.51 -12.58 2.26
CA SER A 90 -3.48 -13.05 1.27
C SER A 90 -4.51 -11.97 0.92
N PRO A 91 -5.27 -12.11 -0.18
CA PRO A 91 -6.35 -11.18 -0.54
C PRO A 91 -7.40 -10.98 0.56
N GLU A 92 -7.59 -11.98 1.43
CA GLU A 92 -8.50 -11.94 2.58
C GLU A 92 -7.88 -11.27 3.82
N GLY A 93 -6.66 -10.75 3.72
CA GLY A 93 -5.95 -10.08 4.80
C GLY A 93 -5.32 -11.02 5.83
N LYS A 94 -5.17 -12.33 5.52
CA LYS A 94 -4.46 -13.27 6.39
C LYS A 94 -2.97 -13.23 6.11
N HIS A 95 -2.12 -13.24 7.14
CA HIS A 95 -0.68 -13.17 6.95
C HIS A 95 0.05 -14.40 7.49
N ARG A 96 1.24 -14.67 6.93
CA ARG A 96 2.21 -15.62 7.46
C ARG A 96 3.64 -15.18 7.14
N LEU A 97 4.59 -15.64 7.94
CA LEU A 97 6.01 -15.49 7.66
C LEU A 97 6.43 -16.52 6.60
N LEU A 98 7.46 -16.18 5.83
CA LEU A 98 8.13 -17.07 4.88
C LEU A 98 9.52 -17.46 5.40
#